data_AF-A0A2N0FTL6-F1
#
_entry.id   AF-A0A2N0FTL6-F1
#
_cell.length_a   1.000
_cell.length_b   1.000
_cell.length_c   1.000
_cell.angle_alpha   90.00
_cell.angle_beta   90.00
_cell.angle_gamma   90.00
#
_symmetry.space_group_name_H-M   'P 1'
#
loop_
_entity.id
_entity.type
_entity.pdbx_description
1 polymer ?
#
loop_
_entity_poly.entity_id
_entity_poly.type
_entity_poly.pdbx_seq_one_letter_code
_entity_poly.pdbx_strand_id
1 'polypeptide(L)'
;MEALSEELQDNQYYVALLDTLIEENDMELKHRLQKTDTYAQFVNEQAGILMDKTIDHIRKHETSFAISSTQIVDEWKQWMFS
;
A
#
# COMPACT_ATOMS: atom_id res chain seq x y z
N MET A 1 20.09 -0.59 -16.12
CA MET A 1 19.18 -1.63 -15.59
C MET A 1 19.81 -2.33 -14.38
N GLU A 2 20.29 -1.55 -13.40
CA GLU A 2 20.67 -2.04 -12.05
C GLU A 2 19.79 -1.40 -10.94
N ALA A 3 18.99 -0.38 -11.30
CA ALA A 3 18.31 0.56 -10.40
C ALA A 3 16.90 0.14 -9.95
N LEU A 4 16.43 -0.99 -10.47
CA LEU A 4 15.28 -1.73 -9.96
C LEU A 4 15.67 -2.50 -8.67
N SER A 5 16.94 -2.54 -8.26
CA SER A 5 17.42 -3.44 -7.20
C SER A 5 17.08 -3.02 -5.75
N GLU A 6 16.60 -1.80 -5.53
CA GLU A 6 15.87 -1.39 -4.31
C GLU A 6 14.33 -1.62 -4.42
N GLU A 7 13.79 -2.13 -5.56
CA GLU A 7 12.35 -2.21 -5.94
C GLU A 7 11.38 -2.60 -4.82
N LEU A 8 11.83 -3.39 -3.85
CA LEU A 8 10.95 -4.08 -2.92
C LEU A 8 11.31 -3.94 -1.43
N GLN A 9 12.22 -3.02 -1.10
CA GLN A 9 13.07 -3.14 0.08
C GLN A 9 12.40 -3.02 1.45
N ASP A 10 11.09 -2.81 1.51
CA ASP A 10 10.31 -3.56 2.47
C ASP A 10 8.83 -3.46 2.10
N ASN A 11 8.17 -4.59 1.84
CA ASN A 11 6.70 -4.66 1.95
C ASN A 11 6.22 -4.02 3.27
N GLN A 12 7.09 -4.02 4.30
CA GLN A 12 6.88 -3.31 5.57
C GLN A 12 6.60 -1.81 5.43
N TYR A 13 7.09 -1.12 4.39
CA TYR A 13 6.74 0.29 4.14
C TYR A 13 5.23 0.42 3.92
N TYR A 14 4.68 -0.34 2.96
CA TYR A 14 3.26 -0.31 2.68
C TYR A 14 2.44 -0.90 3.82
N VAL A 15 2.91 -1.95 4.48
CA VAL A 15 2.24 -2.52 5.66
C VAL A 15 2.09 -1.47 6.77
N ALA A 16 3.17 -0.76 7.13
CA ALA A 16 3.14 0.27 8.18
C ALA A 16 2.28 1.48 7.77
N LEU A 17 2.38 1.89 6.50
CA LEU A 17 1.56 2.96 5.95
C LEU A 17 0.07 2.60 5.99
N LEU A 18 -0.29 1.40 5.53
CA LEU A 18 -1.66 0.91 5.52
C LEU A 18 -2.24 0.78 6.92
N ASP A 19 -1.48 0.26 7.88
CA ASP A 19 -1.92 0.18 9.28
C ASP A 19 -2.26 1.57 9.83
N THR A 20 -1.39 2.55 9.59
CA THR A 20 -1.60 3.96 9.98
C THR A 20 -2.84 4.55 9.29
N LEU A 21 -2.97 4.37 7.97
CA LEU A 21 -4.07 4.92 7.20
C LEU A 21 -5.43 4.34 7.62
N ILE A 22 -5.49 3.04 7.90
CA ILE A 22 -6.71 2.40 8.39
C ILE A 22 -7.04 2.90 9.79
N GLU A 23 -6.04 3.04 10.67
CA GLU A 23 -6.27 3.55 12.02
C GLU A 23 -6.78 5.00 12.04
N GLU A 24 -6.27 5.84 11.14
CA GLU A 24 -6.68 7.25 11.01
C GLU A 24 -8.07 7.43 10.37
N ASN A 25 -8.45 6.57 9.43
CA ASN A 25 -9.65 6.78 8.59
C ASN A 25 -10.81 5.83 8.92
N ASP A 26 -10.54 4.58 9.31
CA ASP A 26 -11.57 3.57 9.58
C ASP A 26 -11.14 2.55 10.65
N MET A 27 -11.18 3.01 11.90
CA MET A 27 -10.91 2.15 13.06
C MET A 27 -11.93 1.00 13.19
N GLU A 28 -13.16 1.17 12.67
CA GLU A 28 -14.16 0.10 12.66
C GLU A 28 -13.76 -1.04 11.72
N LEU A 29 -13.20 -0.74 10.55
CA LEU A 29 -12.61 -1.73 9.65
C LEU A 29 -11.49 -2.51 10.35
N LYS A 30 -10.55 -1.82 11.02
CA LYS A 30 -9.48 -2.47 11.79
C LYS A 30 -10.07 -3.44 12.83
N HIS A 31 -11.04 -3.00 13.62
CA HIS A 31 -11.69 -3.84 14.62
C HIS A 31 -12.46 -5.03 14.01
N ARG A 32 -13.15 -4.83 12.89
CA ARG A 32 -13.88 -5.92 12.19
C ARG A 32 -12.92 -7.00 11.70
N LEU A 33 -11.83 -6.60 11.06
CA LEU A 33 -10.83 -7.53 10.52
C LEU A 33 -10.01 -8.22 11.62
N GLN A 34 -9.77 -7.53 12.74
CA GLN A 34 -9.11 -8.14 13.90
C GLN A 34 -10.00 -9.18 14.58
N LYS A 35 -11.33 -8.99 14.64
CA LYS A 35 -12.26 -10.00 15.16
C LYS A 35 -12.25 -11.31 14.38
N THR A 36 -11.89 -11.25 13.10
CA THR A 36 -11.77 -12.42 12.23
C THR A 36 -10.34 -12.92 12.08
N ASP A 37 -9.37 -12.35 12.81
CA ASP A 37 -7.93 -12.63 12.69
C ASP A 37 -7.37 -12.45 11.26
N THR A 38 -8.05 -11.68 10.41
CA THR A 38 -7.67 -11.47 8.99
C THR A 38 -7.00 -10.12 8.75
N TYR A 39 -6.89 -9.26 9.77
CA TYR A 39 -6.32 -7.92 9.61
C TYR A 39 -4.89 -7.93 9.06
N ALA A 40 -4.02 -8.76 9.63
CA ALA A 40 -2.65 -8.88 9.16
C ALA A 40 -2.58 -9.40 7.71
N GLN A 41 -3.45 -10.34 7.34
CA GLN A 41 -3.54 -10.83 5.96
C GLN A 41 -4.00 -9.72 5.02
N PHE A 42 -5.07 -9.01 5.37
CA PHE A 42 -5.59 -7.89 4.59
C PHE A 42 -4.51 -6.84 4.32
N VAL A 43 -3.81 -6.39 5.37
CA VAL A 43 -2.75 -5.37 5.23
C VAL A 43 -1.61 -5.86 4.33
N ASN A 44 -1.18 -7.13 4.48
CA ASN A 44 -0.12 -7.69 3.63
C ASN A 44 -0.55 -7.83 2.16
N GLU A 45 -1.79 -8.24 1.91
CA GLU A 45 -2.34 -8.34 0.55
C GLU A 45 -2.44 -6.97 -0.11
N GLN A 46 -2.97 -5.97 0.59
CA GLN A 46 -3.04 -4.61 0.08
C GLN A 46 -1.66 -4.02 -0.15
N ALA A 47 -0.69 -4.31 0.73
CA ALA A 47 0.68 -3.85 0.58
C ALA A 47 1.34 -4.38 -0.71
N GLY A 48 1.15 -5.68 -1.01
CA GLY A 48 1.60 -6.27 -2.27
C GLY A 48 0.94 -5.64 -3.50
N ILE A 49 -0.37 -5.39 -3.45
CA ILE A 49 -1.10 -4.74 -4.56
C ILE A 49 -0.58 -3.32 -4.81
N LEU A 50 -0.38 -2.52 -3.76
CA LEU A 50 0.13 -1.15 -3.90
C LEU A 50 1.55 -1.12 -4.48
N MET A 51 2.37 -2.06 -4.05
CA MET A 51 3.72 -2.24 -4.53
C MET A 51 3.76 -2.58 -6.03
N ASP A 52 3.00 -3.59 -6.45
CA ASP A 52 2.91 -3.99 -7.86
C ASP A 52 2.43 -2.84 -8.74
N LYS A 53 1.36 -2.14 -8.30
CA LYS A 53 0.85 -0.95 -9.00
C LYS A 53 1.87 0.17 -9.08
N THR A 54 2.66 0.37 -8.02
CA THR A 54 3.69 1.41 -7.99
C THR A 54 4.82 1.08 -8.98
N ILE A 55 5.27 -0.18 -9.02
CA ILE A 55 6.26 -0.65 -9.99
C ILE A 55 5.76 -0.48 -11.42
N ASP A 56 4.50 -0.87 -11.68
CA ASP A 56 3.89 -0.70 -13.00
C ASP A 56 3.80 0.78 -13.41
N HIS A 57 3.44 1.65 -12.47
CA HIS A 57 3.37 3.09 -12.70
C HIS A 57 4.75 3.69 -13.01
N ILE A 58 5.78 3.31 -12.26
CA ILE A 58 7.18 3.71 -12.50
C ILE A 58 7.61 3.29 -13.92
N ARG A 59 7.37 2.03 -14.28
CA ARG A 59 7.76 1.48 -15.59
C ARG A 59 7.05 2.18 -16.74
N LYS A 60 5.77 2.55 -16.55
CA LYS A 60 4.95 3.17 -17.59
C LYS A 60 5.22 4.67 -17.77
N HIS A 61 5.55 5.36 -16.69
CA HIS A 61 5.63 6.83 -16.68
C HIS A 61 7.06 7.36 -16.46
N GLU A 62 8.05 6.48 -16.27
CA GLU A 62 9.45 6.83 -15.97
C GLU A 62 9.57 7.83 -14.79
N THR A 63 8.69 7.66 -13.80
CA THR A 63 8.62 8.52 -12.60
C THR A 63 9.36 7.89 -11.42
N SER A 64 9.67 8.69 -10.39
CA SER A 64 10.29 8.18 -9.17
C SER A 64 9.30 7.37 -8.33
N PHE A 65 9.83 6.50 -7.47
CA PHE A 65 9.04 5.72 -6.51
C PHE A 65 8.19 6.62 -5.60
N ALA A 66 8.74 7.71 -5.07
CA ALA A 66 8.00 8.60 -4.17
C ALA A 66 6.76 9.22 -4.84
N ILE A 67 6.87 9.63 -6.11
CA ILE A 67 5.74 10.20 -6.86
C ILE A 67 4.71 9.12 -7.16
N SER A 68 5.15 7.98 -7.69
CA SER A 68 4.26 6.85 -8.04
C SER A 68 3.54 6.30 -6.80
N SER A 69 4.27 6.08 -5.71
CA SER A 69 3.72 5.55 -4.46
C SER A 69 2.65 6.48 -3.88
N THR A 70 2.91 7.78 -3.83
CA THR A 70 1.93 8.77 -3.33
C THR A 70 0.63 8.72 -4.14
N GLN A 71 0.74 8.70 -5.47
CA GLN A 71 -0.42 8.66 -6.34
C GLN A 71 -1.23 7.36 -6.18
N ILE A 72 -0.56 6.21 -6.15
CA ILE A 72 -1.19 4.91 -5.99
C ILE A 72 -1.84 4.76 -4.60
N VAL A 73 -1.21 5.30 -3.55
CA VAL A 73 -1.76 5.32 -2.19
C VAL A 73 -3.00 6.21 -2.12
N ASP A 74 -2.98 7.40 -2.73
CA ASP A 74 -4.14 8.29 -2.74
C ASP A 74 -5.33 7.67 -3.48
N GLU A 75 -5.09 7.01 -4.63
CA GLU A 75 -6.11 6.25 -5.35
C GLU A 75 -6.70 5.13 -4.48
N TRP A 76 -5.85 4.42 -3.73
CA TRP A 76 -6.29 3.37 -2.81
C TRP A 76 -7.10 3.92 -1.64
N LYS A 77 -6.67 5.03 -1.03
CA LYS A 77 -7.41 5.69 0.06
C LYS A 77 -8.79 6.11 -0.38
N GLN A 78 -8.91 6.69 -1.57
CA GLN A 78 -10.20 7.04 -2.15
C GLN A 78 -11.07 5.82 -2.39
N TRP A 79 -10.51 4.71 -2.88
CA TRP A 79 -11.28 3.49 -3.10
C TRP A 79 -11.76 2.83 -1.79
N MET A 80 -10.95 2.91 -0.73
CA MET A 80 -11.24 2.25 0.55
C MET A 80 -12.18 3.03 1.47
N PHE A 81 -12.05 4.36 1.52
CA PHE A 81 -12.72 5.19 2.53
C PHE A 81 -13.74 6.19 1.96
N SER A 82 -13.98 6.18 0.64
CA SER A 82 -15.00 7.04 0.01
C SER A 82 -16.40 6.43 0.02
#